data_AF-A0AAW5F9S1-F1
#
_entry.id   AF-A0AAW5F9S1-F1
#
_cell.length_a   1.000
_cell.length_b   1.000
_cell.length_c   1.000
_cell.angle_alpha   90.00
_cell.angle_beta   90.00
_cell.angle_gamma   90.00
#
_symmetry.space_group_name_H-M   'P 1'
#
loop_
_entity.id
_entity.type
_entity.pdbx_description
1 polymer ?
#
loop_
_entity_poly.entity_id
_entity_poly.type
_entity_poly.pdbx_seq_one_letter_code
_entity_poly.pdbx_strand_id
1 'polypeptide(L)'
;MGIKITRKLLDDYRRLKREIPLLELELVEMLQGDNGFDNSTIFDYRTGEAIPQSVVGFDWKLRGHREKVLDGKKDKVKAVEKWIEAIEDGQTRCVFKMFYINGMTWDRIAAKTGYSNSPDYPRLHIRDDYLKKCQIK
;
A
#
# COMPACT_ATOMS: atom_id res chain seq x y z
N MET A 1 11.77 -5.80 13.01
CA MET A 1 12.63 -5.53 11.84
C MET A 1 12.15 -4.25 11.18
N GLY A 2 13.03 -3.26 10.99
CA GLY A 2 12.67 -2.04 10.29
C GLY A 2 12.40 -2.30 8.80
N ILE A 3 11.37 -1.70 8.24
CA ILE A 3 11.08 -1.77 6.80
C ILE A 3 12.18 -1.01 6.06
N LYS A 4 12.92 -1.69 5.18
CA LYS A 4 13.94 -1.07 4.34
C LYS A 4 13.28 -0.30 3.20
N ILE A 5 13.64 0.97 3.04
CA ILE A 5 13.17 1.79 1.92
C ILE A 5 13.92 1.41 0.64
N THR A 6 13.15 1.20 -0.43
CA THR A 6 13.65 0.89 -1.78
C THR A 6 12.95 1.80 -2.80
N ARG A 7 13.53 1.97 -3.99
CA ARG A 7 12.88 2.78 -5.05
C ARG A 7 11.51 2.23 -5.42
N LYS A 8 11.41 0.90 -5.54
CA LYS A 8 10.15 0.20 -5.77
C LYS A 8 9.10 0.51 -4.70
N LEU A 9 9.49 0.56 -3.42
CA LEU A 9 8.55 0.89 -2.34
C LEU A 9 8.04 2.34 -2.44
N LEU A 10 8.89 3.28 -2.84
CA LEU A 10 8.50 4.67 -3.05
C LEU A 10 7.54 4.81 -4.24
N ASP A 11 7.80 4.11 -5.34
CA ASP A 11 6.94 4.11 -6.52
C ASP A 11 5.58 3.45 -6.22
N ASP A 12 5.59 2.36 -5.46
CA ASP A 12 4.39 1.64 -5.02
C ASP A 12 3.58 2.40 -3.97
N TYR A 13 4.13 3.42 -3.30
CA TYR A 13 3.47 4.17 -2.21
C TYR A 13 2.06 4.63 -2.59
N ARG A 14 1.90 5.25 -3.77
CA ARG A 14 0.60 5.76 -4.23
C ARG A 14 -0.39 4.65 -4.54
N ARG A 15 0.09 3.46 -4.91
CA ARG A 15 -0.75 2.27 -5.11
C ARG A 15 -1.20 1.74 -3.76
N LEU A 16 -0.26 1.55 -2.82
CA LEU A 16 -0.56 1.08 -1.46
C LEU A 16 -1.57 1.98 -0.75
N LYS A 17 -1.41 3.31 -0.85
CA LYS A 17 -2.33 4.28 -0.23
C LYS A 17 -3.75 4.22 -0.80
N ARG A 18 -3.91 3.82 -2.07
CA ARG A 18 -5.22 3.60 -2.71
C ARG A 18 -5.82 2.24 -2.36
N GLU A 19 -4.99 1.22 -2.19
CA GLU A 19 -5.43 -0.14 -1.86
C GLU A 19 -5.88 -0.27 -0.40
N ILE A 20 -5.29 0.47 0.55
CA ILE A 20 -5.65 0.42 1.98
C ILE A 20 -7.17 0.62 2.23
N PRO A 21 -7.81 1.73 1.77
CA PRO A 21 -9.23 1.94 2.04
C PRO A 21 -10.12 0.89 1.35
N LEU A 22 -9.70 0.36 0.20
CA LEU A 22 -10.43 -0.72 -0.48
C LEU A 22 -10.41 -2.01 0.34
N LEU A 23 -9.25 -2.37 0.90
CA LEU A 23 -9.11 -3.53 1.77
C LEU A 23 -9.84 -3.34 3.12
N GLU A 24 -9.86 -2.13 3.66
CA GLU A 24 -10.65 -1.81 4.85
C GLU A 24 -12.14 -1.99 4.59
N LEU A 25 -12.63 -1.50 3.45
CA LEU A 25 -14.02 -1.69 3.03
C LEU A 25 -14.34 -3.18 2.84
N GLU A 26 -13.47 -3.93 2.14
CA GLU A 26 -13.63 -5.36 1.95
C GLU A 26 -13.75 -6.12 3.28
N LEU A 27 -12.94 -5.79 4.28
CA LEU A 27 -13.02 -6.40 5.62
C LEU A 27 -14.32 -6.06 6.36
N VAL A 28 -14.86 -4.86 6.17
CA VAL A 28 -16.16 -4.45 6.73
C VAL A 28 -17.29 -5.20 6.03
N GLU A 29 -17.26 -5.27 4.70
CA GLU A 29 -18.24 -6.00 3.90
C GLU A 29 -18.25 -7.49 4.21
N MET A 30 -17.08 -8.09 4.50
CA MET A 30 -17.02 -9.49 4.95
C MET A 30 -17.86 -9.70 6.22
N LEU A 31 -17.80 -8.80 7.20
CA LEU A 31 -18.52 -8.94 8.47
C LEU A 31 -20.00 -8.57 8.40
N GLN A 32 -20.34 -7.60 7.55
CA GLN A 32 -21.70 -7.06 7.46
C GLN A 32 -22.55 -7.73 6.37
N GLY A 33 -21.91 -8.38 5.40
CA GLY A 33 -22.58 -9.05 4.29
C GLY A 33 -22.16 -10.51 4.12
N ASP A 34 -22.55 -11.10 2.99
CA ASP A 34 -22.33 -12.53 2.72
C ASP A 34 -20.93 -12.84 2.16
N ASN A 35 -20.12 -11.81 1.87
CA ASN A 35 -18.78 -11.92 1.27
C ASN A 35 -17.75 -12.63 2.17
N GLY A 36 -18.04 -12.77 3.46
CA GLY A 36 -17.20 -13.48 4.42
C GLY A 36 -17.56 -14.96 4.62
N PHE A 37 -18.65 -15.43 4.01
CA PHE A 37 -19.12 -16.81 4.15
C PHE A 37 -18.62 -17.68 3.01
N ASP A 38 -18.13 -18.86 3.36
CA ASP A 38 -17.78 -19.92 2.43
C ASP A 38 -18.60 -21.17 2.76
N ASN A 39 -18.70 -22.09 1.80
CA ASN A 39 -19.42 -23.34 1.99
C ASN A 39 -18.49 -24.55 1.88
N SER A 40 -18.85 -25.62 2.58
CA SER A 40 -18.20 -26.91 2.47
C SER A 40 -19.26 -27.99 2.30
N THR A 41 -18.99 -28.97 1.43
CA THR A 41 -19.90 -30.10 1.25
C THR A 41 -19.48 -31.23 2.17
N ILE A 42 -20.40 -31.65 3.05
CA ILE A 42 -20.26 -32.81 3.91
C ILE A 42 -21.28 -33.85 3.45
N PHE A 43 -20.92 -35.13 3.51
CA PHE A 43 -21.85 -36.20 3.21
C PHE A 43 -22.54 -36.68 4.50
N ASP A 44 -23.86 -36.59 4.55
CA ASP A 44 -24.69 -37.19 5.59
C ASP A 44 -25.00 -38.65 5.20
N TYR A 45 -24.75 -39.57 6.11
CA TYR A 45 -24.90 -41.03 5.90
C TYR A 45 -26.01 -41.64 6.76
N ARG A 46 -26.86 -40.84 7.43
CA ARG A 46 -27.92 -41.34 8.32
C ARG A 46 -28.90 -42.30 7.66
N THR A 47 -29.08 -42.21 6.35
CA THR A 47 -29.97 -43.06 5.55
C THR A 47 -29.29 -44.29 4.96
N GLY A 48 -27.96 -44.44 5.12
CA GLY A 48 -27.15 -45.48 4.48
C GLY A 48 -26.57 -45.11 3.12
N GLU A 49 -27.04 -44.03 2.50
CA GLU A 49 -26.51 -43.46 1.25
C GLU A 49 -25.78 -42.14 1.53
N ALA A 50 -24.78 -41.79 0.70
CA ALA A 50 -24.04 -40.53 0.84
C ALA A 50 -24.84 -39.35 0.30
N ILE A 51 -25.48 -38.56 1.17
CA ILE A 51 -26.25 -37.37 0.78
C ILE A 51 -25.37 -36.12 0.96
N PRO A 52 -25.01 -35.39 -0.11
CA PRO A 52 -24.25 -34.15 0.02
C PRO A 52 -25.10 -33.05 0.67
N GLN A 53 -24.59 -32.44 1.74
CA GLN A 53 -25.16 -31.28 2.42
C GLN A 53 -24.12 -30.15 2.47
N SER A 54 -24.53 -28.93 2.13
CA SER A 54 -23.65 -27.76 2.26
C SER A 54 -23.73 -27.20 3.68
N VAL A 55 -22.59 -27.08 4.34
CA VAL A 55 -22.44 -26.34 5.59
C VAL A 55 -21.82 -24.99 5.24
N VAL A 56 -22.53 -23.91 5.57
CA VAL A 56 -22.06 -22.53 5.37
C VAL A 56 -21.44 -22.04 6.67
N GLY A 57 -20.25 -21.45 6.57
CA GLY A 57 -19.52 -20.92 7.72
C GLY A 57 -18.71 -19.68 7.35
N PHE A 58 -18.39 -18.86 8.34
CA PHE A 58 -17.58 -17.68 8.13
C PHE A 58 -16.09 -18.04 8.00
N ASP A 59 -15.41 -17.53 6.97
CA ASP A 59 -13.98 -17.77 6.77
C ASP A 59 -13.11 -16.81 7.60
N TRP A 60 -12.94 -17.16 8.87
CA TRP A 60 -12.06 -16.47 9.80
C TRP A 60 -10.58 -16.49 9.37
N LYS A 61 -10.13 -17.52 8.65
CA LYS A 61 -8.74 -17.64 8.21
C LYS A 61 -8.44 -16.64 7.11
N LEU A 62 -9.32 -16.53 6.11
CA LEU A 62 -9.23 -15.54 5.05
C LEU A 62 -9.24 -14.12 5.62
N ARG A 63 -10.17 -13.84 6.55
CA ARG A 63 -10.24 -12.54 7.23
C ARG A 63 -8.94 -12.20 7.95
N GLY A 64 -8.41 -13.11 8.77
CA GLY A 64 -7.16 -12.88 9.50
C GLY A 64 -5.94 -12.72 8.58
N HIS A 65 -5.92 -13.39 7.42
CA HIS A 65 -4.90 -13.17 6.41
C HIS A 65 -5.00 -11.75 5.81
N ARG A 66 -6.21 -11.32 5.44
CA ARG A 66 -6.46 -9.98 4.88
C ARG A 66 -6.12 -8.87 5.86
N GLU A 67 -6.42 -9.03 7.15
CA GLU A 67 -5.99 -8.10 8.21
C GLU A 67 -4.46 -7.97 8.28
N LYS A 68 -3.72 -9.09 8.28
CA LYS A 68 -2.26 -9.06 8.28
C LYS A 68 -1.69 -8.37 7.04
N VAL A 69 -2.31 -8.59 5.87
CA VAL A 69 -1.92 -7.92 4.64
C VAL A 69 -2.18 -6.41 4.75
N LEU A 70 -3.33 -6.00 5.29
CA LEU A 70 -3.68 -4.61 5.51
C LEU A 70 -2.66 -3.92 6.44
N ASP A 71 -2.36 -4.54 7.59
CA ASP A 71 -1.37 -4.02 8.54
C ASP A 71 0.00 -3.88 7.89
N GLY A 72 0.44 -4.90 7.15
CA GLY A 72 1.70 -4.84 6.41
C GLY A 72 1.75 -3.72 5.36
N LYS A 73 0.61 -3.37 4.73
CA LYS A 73 0.53 -2.22 3.82
C LYS A 73 0.56 -0.89 4.57
N LYS A 74 -0.15 -0.78 5.70
CA LYS A 74 -0.12 0.41 6.57
C LYS A 74 1.27 0.70 7.10
N ASP A 75 1.99 -0.33 7.56
CA ASP A 75 3.34 -0.19 8.05
C ASP A 75 4.31 0.30 6.97
N LYS A 76 4.18 -0.21 5.74
CA LYS A 76 4.96 0.25 4.58
C LYS A 76 4.72 1.73 4.27
N VAL A 77 3.46 2.16 4.24
CA VAL A 77 3.08 3.56 3.99
C VAL A 77 3.66 4.46 5.09
N LYS A 78 3.49 4.06 6.36
CA LYS A 78 4.03 4.80 7.51
C LYS A 78 5.55 4.87 7.51
N ALA A 79 6.24 3.80 7.09
CA ALA A 79 7.69 3.78 6.96
C ALA A 79 8.18 4.76 5.88
N VAL A 80 7.50 4.81 4.73
CA VAL A 80 7.82 5.78 3.66
C VAL A 80 7.60 7.21 4.15
N GLU A 81 6.47 7.51 4.80
CA GLU A 81 6.16 8.86 5.30
C GLU A 81 7.19 9.32 6.33
N LYS A 82 7.51 8.47 7.31
CA LYS A 82 8.56 8.74 8.31
C LYS A 82 9.92 8.94 7.68
N TRP A 83 10.27 8.14 6.67
CA TRP A 83 11.55 8.27 5.99
C TRP A 83 11.66 9.59 5.23
N ILE A 84 10.59 10.00 4.53
CA ILE A 84 10.54 11.31 3.85
C ILE A 84 10.68 12.44 4.87
N GLU A 85 10.01 12.36 6.03
CA GLU A 85 10.11 13.38 7.09
C GLU A 85 11.48 13.46 7.74
N ALA A 86 12.21 12.34 7.80
CA ALA A 86 13.56 12.26 8.34
C ALA A 86 14.65 12.82 7.40
N ILE A 87 14.34 13.14 6.14
CA ILE A 87 15.29 13.76 5.20
C ILE A 87 15.71 15.13 5.74
N GLU A 88 16.97 15.31 6.14
CA GLU A 88 17.46 16.56 6.75
C GLU A 88 17.31 17.78 5.81
N ASP A 89 17.71 17.64 4.55
CA ASP A 89 17.61 18.73 3.57
C ASP A 89 16.15 19.12 3.29
N GLY A 90 15.81 20.37 3.62
CA GLY A 90 14.46 20.90 3.50
C GLY A 90 13.96 20.94 2.05
N GLN A 91 14.83 21.25 1.09
CA GLN A 91 14.47 21.30 -0.33
C GLN A 91 14.15 19.89 -0.85
N THR A 92 15.02 18.92 -0.59
CA THR A 92 14.81 17.52 -0.95
C THR A 92 13.56 16.97 -0.28
N ARG A 93 13.37 17.18 1.03
CA ARG A 93 12.16 16.78 1.75
C ARG A 93 10.91 17.31 1.08
N CYS A 94 10.90 18.59 0.71
CA CYS A 94 9.77 19.23 0.06
C CYS A 94 9.47 18.61 -1.32
N VAL A 95 10.50 18.41 -2.15
CA VAL A 95 10.37 17.76 -3.47
C VAL A 95 9.82 16.33 -3.34
N PHE A 96 10.31 15.54 -2.38
CA PHE A 96 9.81 14.20 -2.11
C PHE A 96 8.34 14.20 -1.66
N LYS A 97 7.95 15.12 -0.77
CA LYS A 97 6.54 15.28 -0.38
C LYS A 97 5.67 15.67 -1.58
N MET A 98 6.10 16.63 -2.40
CA MET A 98 5.33 17.06 -3.57
C MET A 98 5.14 15.93 -4.59
N PHE A 99 6.19 15.12 -4.82
CA PHE A 99 6.11 14.02 -5.75
C PHE A 99 5.35 12.83 -5.14
N TYR A 100 5.86 12.19 -4.10
CA TYR A 100 5.30 10.91 -3.62
C TYR A 100 3.96 11.06 -2.89
N ILE A 101 3.82 12.09 -2.05
CA ILE A 101 2.63 12.29 -1.22
C ILE A 101 1.54 13.05 -2.00
N ASN A 102 1.89 14.20 -2.59
CA ASN A 102 0.92 15.09 -3.21
C ASN A 102 0.59 14.75 -4.67
N GLY A 103 1.34 13.83 -5.29
CA GLY A 103 1.03 13.38 -6.64
C GLY A 103 1.35 14.38 -7.76
N MET A 104 2.15 15.43 -7.49
CA MET A 104 2.41 16.48 -8.47
C MET A 104 3.29 15.98 -9.62
N THR A 105 3.12 16.58 -10.81
CA THR A 105 4.01 16.38 -11.96
C THR A 105 5.31 17.15 -11.78
N TRP A 106 6.37 16.71 -12.46
CA TRP A 106 7.67 17.36 -12.39
C TRP A 106 7.64 18.82 -12.85
N ASP A 107 6.83 19.16 -13.85
CA ASP A 107 6.66 20.55 -14.32
C ASP A 107 6.13 21.46 -13.20
N ARG A 108 5.11 21.00 -12.46
CA ARG A 108 4.53 21.75 -11.35
C ARG A 108 5.50 21.88 -10.18
N ILE A 109 6.28 20.82 -9.92
CA ILE A 109 7.32 20.85 -8.87
C ILE A 109 8.41 21.84 -9.25
N ALA A 110 8.90 21.79 -10.49
CA ALA A 110 9.92 22.70 -11.00
C ALA A 110 9.46 24.16 -10.92
N ALA A 111 8.23 24.46 -11.36
CA ALA A 111 7.66 25.80 -11.23
C ALA A 111 7.60 26.29 -9.77
N LYS A 112 7.21 25.43 -8.82
CA LYS A 112 7.16 25.78 -7.38
C LYS A 112 8.52 25.92 -6.71
N THR A 113 9.53 25.24 -7.23
CA THR A 113 10.90 25.22 -6.68
C THR A 113 11.84 26.23 -7.35
N GLY A 114 11.34 27.01 -8.31
CA GLY A 114 12.12 28.04 -9.02
C GLY A 114 12.89 27.52 -10.25
N TYR A 115 12.67 26.27 -10.68
CA TYR A 115 13.28 25.67 -11.85
C TYR A 115 12.32 25.58 -13.04
N SER A 116 11.42 26.57 -13.22
CA SER A 116 10.40 26.56 -14.29
C SER A 116 10.95 26.30 -15.70
N ASN A 117 12.20 26.72 -15.96
CA ASN A 117 12.87 26.55 -17.25
C ASN A 117 13.50 25.14 -17.43
N SER A 118 13.55 24.33 -16.38
CA SER A 118 14.05 22.96 -16.42
C SER A 118 13.18 22.03 -15.55
N PRO A 119 12.06 21.55 -16.11
CA PRO A 119 11.16 20.63 -15.43
C PRO A 119 11.81 19.36 -14.87
N ASP A 120 12.89 18.90 -15.52
CA ASP A 120 13.63 17.70 -15.12
C ASP A 120 14.64 17.93 -13.99
N TYR A 121 14.98 19.18 -13.68
CA TYR A 121 16.00 19.50 -12.67
C TYR A 121 15.66 18.89 -11.29
N PRO A 122 14.44 19.03 -10.73
CA PRO A 122 14.10 18.40 -9.45
C PRO A 122 14.12 16.87 -9.48
N ARG A 123 13.89 16.26 -10.65
CA ARG A 123 13.92 14.80 -10.82
C ARG A 123 15.35 14.28 -10.78
N LEU A 124 16.23 14.87 -11.57
CA LEU A 124 17.60 14.38 -11.77
C LEU A 124 18.53 14.80 -10.62
N HIS A 125 18.54 16.09 -10.28
CA HIS A 125 19.56 16.68 -9.39
C HIS A 125 19.15 16.73 -7.92
N ILE A 126 17.87 16.59 -7.62
CA ILE A 126 17.37 16.56 -6.24
C ILE A 126 16.98 15.11 -5.88
N ARG A 127 15.99 14.54 -6.56
CA ARG A 127 15.51 13.18 -6.23
C ARG A 127 16.53 12.09 -6.53
N ASP A 128 16.93 11.93 -7.80
CA ASP A 128 17.76 10.79 -8.20
C ASP A 128 19.16 10.86 -7.58
N ASP A 129 19.75 12.05 -7.45
CA ASP A 129 21.03 12.21 -6.76
C ASP A 129 20.93 11.93 -5.26
N TYR A 130 19.83 12.30 -4.58
CA TYR A 130 19.60 11.92 -3.20
C TYR A 130 19.46 10.40 -3.03
N LEU A 131 18.67 9.74 -3.90
CA LEU A 131 18.51 8.29 -3.87
C LEU A 131 19.83 7.55 -4.08
N LYS A 132 20.69 8.03 -5.00
CA LYS A 132 22.05 7.50 -5.20
C LYS A 132 22.91 7.66 -3.95
N LYS A 133 22.89 8.83 -3.31
CA LYS A 133 23.63 9.09 -2.05
C LYS A 133 23.19 8.15 -0.93
N CYS A 134 21.89 7.87 -0.83
CA CYS A 134 21.33 6.92 0.12
C CYS A 134 21.53 5.44 -0.27
N GLN A 135 22.19 5.15 -1.41
CA GLN A 135 22.36 3.80 -1.97
C GLN A 135 21.03 3.05 -2.18
N ILE A 136 19.97 3.80 -2.47
CA ILE A 136 18.64 3.26 -2.76
C ILE A 136 18.55 3.01 -4.27
N LYS A 137 18.52 1.73 -4.65
CA LYS A 137 18.29 1.28 -6.03
C LYS A 137 16.80 1.08 -6.31
#